data_AF-A0A7S4HJC0-F1
#
_entry.id   AF-A0A7S4HJC0-F1
#
_cell.length_a   1.000
_cell.length_b   1.000
_cell.length_c   1.000
_cell.angle_alpha   90.00
_cell.angle_beta   90.00
_cell.angle_gamma   90.00
#
_symmetry.space_group_name_H-M   'P 1'
#
loop_
_entity.id
_entity.type
_entity.pdbx_description
1 polymer ?
#
loop_
_entity_poly.entity_id
_entity_poly.type
_entity_poly.pdbx_seq_one_letter_code
_entity_poly.pdbx_strand_id
1 'polypeptide(L)'
;AFCPRMSEEDLLVGETFPLHPGHDHCEVESLDYDTVDNWITQKELRSWTKRRFRRRRIVQWVVTFCIGVSTGIVAYLIDVGVTTLSTIKFNYSGDYLQTQEVYYGFLILLAFSLFYASIAGFLVSFIESVAAGSGIPEIKCYLNGIRIPR
;
A
#
# COMPACT_ATOMS: atom_id res chain seq x y z
N ALA A 1 -0.09 -20.83 0.69
CA ALA A 1 -0.62 -20.38 -0.60
C ALA A 1 0.28 -19.26 -1.11
N PHE A 2 1.14 -19.56 -2.08
CA PHE A 2 2.14 -18.63 -2.60
C PHE A 2 1.55 -18.03 -3.87
N CYS A 3 1.08 -16.78 -3.82
CA CYS A 3 0.67 -16.06 -5.04
C CYS A 3 1.92 -15.87 -5.92
N PRO A 4 1.91 -16.27 -7.20
CA PRO A 4 3.04 -16.06 -8.08
C PRO A 4 3.26 -14.56 -8.28
N ARG A 5 4.54 -14.18 -8.37
CA ARG A 5 5.00 -12.81 -8.55
C ARG A 5 4.50 -12.29 -9.90
N MET A 6 3.63 -11.28 -9.85
CA MET A 6 3.10 -10.56 -11.01
C MET A 6 4.24 -9.80 -11.70
N SER A 7 4.60 -10.23 -12.91
CA SER A 7 5.63 -9.62 -13.76
C SER A 7 5.11 -8.34 -14.42
N GLU A 8 6.00 -7.37 -14.65
CA GLU A 8 5.66 -6.07 -15.27
C GLU A 8 5.08 -6.20 -16.69
N GLU A 9 5.30 -7.33 -17.35
CA GLU A 9 4.80 -7.60 -18.71
C GLU A 9 3.27 -7.82 -18.73
N ASP A 10 2.67 -8.31 -17.64
CA ASP A 10 1.22 -8.55 -17.53
C ASP A 10 0.43 -7.24 -17.37
N LEU A 11 1.11 -6.11 -17.13
CA LEU A 11 0.49 -4.81 -16.93
C LEU A 11 0.22 -4.07 -18.25
N LEU A 12 1.01 -4.33 -19.30
CA LEU A 12 0.91 -3.60 -20.57
C LEU A 12 -0.13 -4.20 -21.52
N VAL A 13 -0.58 -5.41 -21.24
CA VAL A 13 -1.58 -6.11 -22.04
C VAL A 13 -2.92 -5.93 -21.35
N GLY A 14 -3.62 -4.84 -21.71
CA GLY A 14 -5.04 -4.64 -21.37
C GLY A 14 -5.97 -5.66 -22.04
N GLU A 15 -5.52 -6.90 -22.24
CA GLU A 15 -6.40 -7.99 -22.63
C GLU A 15 -7.01 -8.60 -21.39
N THR A 16 -8.33 -8.65 -21.42
CA THR A 16 -9.18 -9.49 -20.59
C THR A 16 -8.50 -10.82 -20.31
N PHE A 17 -8.16 -11.08 -19.06
CA PHE A 17 -7.72 -12.39 -18.59
C PHE A 17 -8.76 -13.43 -19.07
N PRO A 18 -8.42 -14.37 -19.97
CA PRO A 18 -9.35 -15.42 -20.31
C PRO A 18 -9.45 -16.32 -19.09
N LEU A 19 -10.58 -16.23 -18.39
CA LEU A 19 -10.98 -17.16 -17.33
C LEU A 19 -10.99 -18.58 -17.91
N HIS A 20 -9.88 -19.30 -17.76
CA HIS A 20 -9.83 -20.73 -18.01
C HIS A 20 -10.83 -21.42 -17.06
N PRO A 21 -11.73 -22.30 -17.54
CA PRO A 21 -12.70 -22.98 -16.70
C PRO A 21 -11.99 -24.14 -16.01
N GLY A 22 -11.35 -23.84 -14.88
CA GLY A 22 -10.75 -24.82 -13.97
C GLY A 22 -11.18 -24.48 -12.57
N HIS A 23 -12.09 -25.28 -12.03
CA HIS A 23 -12.77 -25.09 -10.76
C HIS A 23 -11.79 -25.18 -9.59
N ASP A 24 -11.44 -24.03 -9.02
CA ASP A 24 -11.18 -23.81 -7.59
C ASP A 24 -11.67 -22.38 -7.32
N HIS A 25 -12.43 -22.17 -6.25
CA HIS A 25 -13.04 -20.88 -5.94
C HIS A 25 -11.97 -19.81 -5.69
N CYS A 26 -11.50 -19.14 -6.74
CA CYS A 26 -10.87 -17.84 -6.63
C CYS A 26 -11.98 -16.89 -6.16
N GLU A 27 -12.03 -16.63 -4.85
CA GLU A 27 -12.88 -15.60 -4.21
C GLU A 27 -12.42 -14.19 -4.65
N VAL A 28 -12.42 -13.95 -5.95
CA VAL A 28 -12.07 -12.68 -6.56
C VAL A 28 -13.36 -12.11 -7.12
N GLU A 29 -13.89 -11.11 -6.43
CA GLU A 29 -15.16 -10.46 -6.75
C GLU A 29 -14.89 -9.19 -7.57
N SER A 30 -15.79 -8.85 -8.49
CA SER A 30 -15.71 -7.57 -9.20
C SER A 30 -16.22 -6.40 -8.34
N LEU A 31 -15.65 -5.22 -8.51
CA LEU A 31 -16.13 -3.99 -7.89
C LEU A 31 -17.29 -3.39 -8.70
N ASP A 32 -18.41 -3.11 -8.04
CA ASP A 32 -19.56 -2.42 -8.65
C ASP A 32 -19.31 -0.90 -8.74
N TYR A 33 -18.67 -0.47 -9.83
CA TYR A 33 -18.47 0.96 -10.11
C TYR A 33 -19.72 1.65 -10.69
N ASP A 34 -20.62 0.87 -11.27
CA ASP A 34 -21.80 1.40 -11.94
C ASP A 34 -22.83 1.90 -10.93
N THR A 35 -23.29 3.13 -11.13
CA THR A 35 -24.35 3.70 -10.30
C THR A 35 -25.70 3.09 -10.70
N VAL A 36 -26.46 2.60 -9.72
CA VAL A 36 -27.79 2.04 -9.93
C VAL A 36 -28.78 3.12 -10.39
N ASP A 37 -29.18 3.08 -11.66
CA ASP A 37 -30.16 3.99 -12.26
C ASP A 37 -31.60 3.46 -12.08
N ASN A 38 -32.06 3.43 -10.84
CA ASN A 38 -33.45 3.09 -10.54
C ASN A 38 -34.30 4.35 -10.35
N TRP A 39 -35.62 4.19 -10.47
CA TRP A 39 -36.56 5.32 -10.35
C TRP A 39 -36.49 6.01 -8.97
N ILE A 40 -36.06 5.29 -7.92
CA ILE A 40 -35.88 5.81 -6.55
C ILE A 40 -34.70 6.79 -6.52
N THR A 41 -33.54 6.38 -7.04
CA THR A 41 -32.33 7.19 -7.19
C THR A 41 -32.65 8.44 -8.01
N GLN A 42 -33.35 8.31 -9.14
CA GLN A 42 -33.76 9.45 -9.97
C GLN A 42 -34.71 10.42 -9.25
N LYS A 43 -35.64 9.92 -8.42
CA LYS A 43 -36.53 10.76 -7.61
C LYS A 43 -35.72 11.55 -6.58
N GLU A 44 -34.72 10.92 -5.97
CA GLU A 44 -33.84 11.62 -5.04
C GLU A 44 -33.01 12.68 -5.76
N LEU A 45 -32.37 12.37 -6.90
CA LEU A 45 -31.61 13.33 -7.71
C LEU A 45 -32.45 14.56 -8.10
N ARG A 46 -33.71 14.38 -8.48
CA ARG A 46 -34.64 15.49 -8.79
C ARG A 46 -34.93 16.38 -7.58
N SER A 47 -34.88 15.84 -6.36
CA SER A 47 -35.07 16.61 -5.12
C SER A 47 -33.82 17.41 -4.69
N TRP A 48 -32.68 17.23 -5.36
CA TRP A 48 -31.43 17.86 -4.93
C TRP A 48 -31.43 19.37 -5.17
N THR A 49 -31.35 20.14 -4.09
CA THR A 49 -31.20 21.60 -4.15
C THR A 49 -29.76 22.02 -4.46
N LYS A 50 -29.56 23.19 -5.08
CA LYS A 50 -28.24 23.83 -5.29
C LYS A 50 -27.34 23.83 -4.03
N ARG A 51 -27.93 24.00 -2.84
CA ARG A 51 -27.22 23.92 -1.54
C ARG A 51 -26.60 22.53 -1.28
N ARG A 52 -27.28 21.44 -1.65
CA ARG A 52 -26.81 20.06 -1.46
C ARG A 52 -25.62 19.76 -2.40
N PHE A 53 -25.68 20.21 -3.65
CA PHE A 53 -24.57 20.13 -4.59
C PHE A 53 -23.32 20.87 -4.09
N ARG A 54 -23.49 22.12 -3.62
CA ARG A 54 -22.37 22.90 -3.07
C ARG A 54 -21.76 22.21 -1.85
N ARG A 55 -22.58 21.71 -0.92
CA ARG A 55 -22.10 20.97 0.26
C ARG A 55 -21.33 19.72 -0.15
N ARG A 56 -21.84 18.91 -1.08
CA ARG A 56 -21.16 17.69 -1.56
C ARG A 56 -19.79 18.02 -2.15
N ARG A 57 -19.70 19.07 -2.98
CA ARG A 57 -18.43 19.52 -3.56
C ARG A 57 -17.43 19.96 -2.48
N ILE A 58 -17.89 20.76 -1.50
CA ILE A 58 -17.03 21.17 -0.38
C ILE A 58 -16.53 19.95 0.40
N VAL A 59 -17.41 18.99 0.71
CA VAL A 59 -17.02 17.75 1.41
C VAL A 59 -15.97 16.98 0.61
N GLN A 60 -16.14 16.85 -0.71
CA GLN A 60 -15.13 16.18 -1.56
C GLN A 60 -13.77 16.89 -1.47
N TRP A 61 -13.72 18.22 -1.58
CA TRP A 61 -12.47 18.97 -1.45
C TRP A 61 -11.84 18.83 -0.06
N VAL A 62 -12.64 18.88 1.00
CA VAL A 62 -12.17 18.70 2.37
C VAL A 62 -11.60 17.29 2.57
N VAL A 63 -12.29 16.25 2.08
CA VAL A 63 -11.82 14.85 2.17
C VAL A 63 -10.51 14.69 1.40
N THR A 64 -10.40 15.22 0.18
CA THR A 64 -9.15 15.17 -0.61
C THR A 64 -8.00 15.87 0.12
N PHE A 65 -8.27 17.03 0.74
CA PHE A 65 -7.27 17.73 1.55
C PHE A 65 -6.82 16.91 2.77
N CYS A 66 -7.77 16.30 3.50
CA CYS A 66 -7.46 15.46 4.65
C CYS A 66 -6.59 14.25 4.27
N ILE A 67 -6.89 13.58 3.16
CA ILE A 67 -6.09 12.45 2.65
C ILE A 67 -4.66 12.92 2.33
N GLY A 68 -4.49 14.09 1.71
CA GLY A 68 -3.18 14.66 1.43
C GLY A 68 -2.38 14.94 2.70
N VAL A 69 -2.99 15.58 3.69
CA VAL A 69 -2.35 15.88 4.98
C VAL A 69 -1.95 14.61 5.73
N SER A 70 -2.85 13.63 5.84
CA SER A 70 -2.54 12.38 6.54
C SER A 70 -1.41 11.62 5.85
N THR A 71 -1.41 11.55 4.52
CA THR A 71 -0.37 10.86 3.75
C THR A 71 0.98 11.57 3.91
N GLY A 72 1.00 12.90 3.89
CA GLY A 72 2.22 13.68 4.12
C GLY A 72 2.80 13.50 5.51
N ILE A 73 1.96 13.44 6.55
CA ILE A 73 2.39 13.17 7.93
C ILE A 73 3.02 11.78 8.03
N VAL A 74 2.39 10.75 7.47
CA VAL A 74 2.93 9.39 7.46
C VAL A 74 4.27 9.34 6.73
N ALA A 75 4.38 9.97 5.56
CA ALA A 75 5.63 10.04 4.80
C ALA A 75 6.75 10.73 5.60
N TYR A 76 6.45 11.84 6.26
CA TYR A 76 7.42 12.55 7.10
C TYR A 76 7.89 11.71 8.29
N LEU A 77 6.98 10.99 8.97
CA LEU A 77 7.33 10.11 10.08
C LEU A 77 8.25 8.96 9.64
N ILE A 78 8.00 8.37 8.46
CA ILE A 78 8.85 7.34 7.88
C ILE A 78 10.25 7.91 7.60
N ASP A 79 10.34 9.08 6.98
CA ASP A 79 11.61 9.73 6.63
C ASP A 79 12.47 10.04 7.86
N VAL A 80 11.87 10.65 8.89
CA VAL A 80 12.53 10.92 10.16
C VAL A 80 12.98 9.61 10.83
N GLY A 81 12.10 8.61 10.89
CA GLY A 81 12.42 7.31 11.49
C GLY A 81 13.60 6.61 10.80
N VAL A 82 13.59 6.55 9.48
CA VAL A 82 14.69 5.95 8.68
C VAL A 82 15.98 6.72 8.86
N THR A 83 15.93 8.06 8.88
CA THR A 83 17.10 8.91 9.06
C THR A 83 17.72 8.75 10.44
N THR A 84 16.91 8.71 11.51
CA THR A 84 17.38 8.50 12.88
C THR A 84 18.00 7.11 13.04
N LEU A 85 17.34 6.06 12.57
CA LEU A 85 17.87 4.69 12.65
C LEU A 85 19.16 4.51 11.86
N SER A 86 19.24 5.12 10.67
CA SER A 86 20.45 5.09 9.84
C SER A 86 21.60 5.85 10.50
N THR A 87 21.34 7.04 11.05
CA THR A 87 22.35 7.84 11.77
C THR A 87 22.89 7.08 12.97
N ILE A 88 22.04 6.44 13.77
CA ILE A 88 22.47 5.59 14.89
C ILE A 88 23.39 4.47 14.39
N LYS A 89 22.95 3.71 13.38
CA LYS A 89 23.72 2.61 12.79
C LYS A 89 25.11 3.07 12.32
N PHE A 90 25.18 4.17 11.59
CA PHE A 90 26.42 4.68 11.04
C PHE A 90 27.34 5.33 12.07
N ASN A 91 26.79 5.99 13.09
CA ASN A 91 27.60 6.52 14.19
C ASN A 91 28.30 5.37 14.95
N TYR A 92 27.55 4.32 15.32
CA TYR A 92 28.14 3.16 15.99
C TYR A 92 29.17 2.45 15.09
N SER A 93 28.91 2.30 13.79
CA SER A 93 29.89 1.70 12.88
C SER A 93 31.10 2.59 12.59
N GLY A 94 30.95 3.92 12.66
CA GLY A 94 31.98 4.90 12.36
C GLY A 94 33.12 4.89 13.38
N ASP A 95 32.80 4.71 14.66
CA ASP A 95 33.78 4.64 15.74
C ASP A 95 34.74 3.44 15.57
N TYR A 96 34.25 2.30 15.09
CA TYR A 96 35.07 1.10 14.84
C TYR A 96 35.82 1.14 13.50
N LEU A 97 35.39 1.98 12.56
CA LEU A 97 36.08 2.12 11.28
C LEU A 97 37.37 2.95 11.40
N GLN A 98 37.42 3.86 12.38
CA GLN A 98 38.63 4.66 12.67
C GLN A 98 39.77 3.85 13.30
N THR A 99 39.48 2.69 13.90
CA THR A 99 40.47 1.86 14.59
C THR A 99 41.12 0.77 13.70
N GLN A 100 40.97 0.85 12.37
CA GLN A 100 41.45 -0.14 11.37
C GLN A 100 40.86 -1.57 11.48
N GLU A 101 39.91 -1.79 12.38
CA GLU A 101 39.24 -3.07 12.62
C GLU A 101 37.97 -3.23 11.74
N VAL A 102 38.16 -3.17 10.41
CA VAL A 102 37.06 -3.16 9.41
C VAL A 102 36.13 -4.37 9.55
N TYR A 103 36.66 -5.51 9.99
CA TYR A 103 35.89 -6.73 10.22
C TYR A 103 34.80 -6.55 11.29
N TYR A 104 35.13 -5.91 12.41
CA TYR A 104 34.18 -5.69 13.51
C TYR A 104 33.11 -4.66 13.13
N GLY A 105 33.48 -3.61 12.40
CA GLY A 105 32.52 -2.64 11.86
C GLY A 105 31.49 -3.30 10.94
N PHE A 106 31.93 -4.21 10.06
CA PHE A 106 31.04 -4.96 9.18
C PHE A 106 30.07 -5.88 9.96
N LEU A 107 30.57 -6.60 10.97
CA LEU A 107 29.73 -7.47 11.80
C LEU A 107 28.64 -6.69 12.55
N ILE A 108 28.97 -5.51 13.08
CA ILE A 108 28.01 -4.65 13.78
C ILE A 108 26.94 -4.16 12.79
N LEU A 109 27.34 -3.68 11.61
CA LEU A 109 26.41 -3.26 10.56
C LEU A 109 25.46 -4.38 10.13
N LEU A 110 26.00 -5.59 9.97
CA LEU A 110 25.24 -6.80 9.64
C LEU A 110 24.25 -7.15 10.76
N ALA A 111 24.69 -7.13 12.02
CA ALA A 111 23.85 -7.43 13.17
C ALA A 111 22.66 -6.47 13.28
N PHE A 112 22.88 -5.16 13.13
CA PHE A 112 21.78 -4.17 13.10
C PHE A 112 20.81 -4.41 11.94
N SER A 113 21.35 -4.71 10.75
CA SER A 113 20.51 -4.91 9.56
C SER A 113 19.65 -6.18 9.69
N LEU A 114 20.21 -7.27 10.21
CA LEU A 114 19.49 -8.50 10.50
C LEU A 114 18.44 -8.32 11.60
N PHE A 115 18.79 -7.58 12.66
CA PHE A 115 17.86 -7.28 13.74
C PHE A 115 16.63 -6.51 13.23
N TYR A 116 16.82 -5.42 12.50
CA TYR A 116 15.71 -4.65 11.92
C TYR A 116 14.88 -5.49 10.93
N ALA A 117 15.53 -6.27 10.07
CA ALA A 117 14.85 -7.14 9.12
C ALA A 117 14.05 -8.25 9.82
N SER A 118 14.56 -8.82 10.91
CA SER A 118 13.88 -9.88 11.66
C SER A 118 12.60 -9.37 12.34
N ILE A 119 12.64 -8.17 12.91
CA ILE A 119 11.47 -7.53 13.53
C ILE A 119 10.43 -7.20 12.45
N ALA A 120 10.85 -6.57 11.35
CA ALA A 120 9.94 -6.25 10.25
C ALA A 120 9.31 -7.52 9.66
N GLY A 121 10.12 -8.56 9.42
CA GLY A 121 9.65 -9.84 8.92
C GLY A 121 8.66 -10.53 9.86
N PHE A 122 8.94 -10.53 11.17
CA PHE A 122 8.03 -11.10 12.17
C PHE A 122 6.69 -10.36 12.23
N LEU A 123 6.71 -9.03 12.20
CA LEU A 123 5.48 -8.23 12.19
C LEU A 123 4.64 -8.52 10.94
N VAL A 124 5.27 -8.57 9.76
CA VAL A 124 4.55 -8.82 8.50
C VAL A 124 4.06 -10.27 8.42
N SER A 125 4.86 -11.26 8.84
CA SER A 125 4.47 -12.67 8.66
C SER A 125 3.41 -13.15 9.64
N PHE A 126 3.40 -12.64 10.88
CA PHE A 126 2.49 -13.12 11.93
C PHE A 126 1.27 -12.22 12.17
N ILE A 127 1.35 -10.92 11.87
CA ILE A 127 0.23 -10.00 12.10
C ILE A 127 -0.58 -9.81 10.82
N GLU A 128 0.06 -9.36 9.74
CA GLU A 128 -0.64 -9.03 8.49
C GLU A 128 0.19 -9.41 7.27
N SER A 129 -0.01 -10.64 6.77
CA SER A 129 0.74 -11.14 5.61
C SER A 129 0.42 -10.40 4.30
N VAL A 130 -0.75 -9.75 4.23
CA VAL A 130 -1.18 -8.94 3.07
C VAL A 130 -0.29 -7.71 2.88
N ALA A 131 0.35 -7.22 3.94
CA ALA A 131 1.26 -6.07 3.88
C ALA A 131 2.62 -6.41 3.23
N ALA A 132 2.86 -7.66 2.83
CA ALA A 132 4.11 -8.07 2.19
C ALA A 132 4.23 -7.47 0.77
N GLY A 133 5.23 -6.60 0.58
CA GLY A 133 5.56 -6.01 -0.72
C GLY A 133 5.21 -4.52 -0.80
N SER A 134 5.12 -3.99 -2.02
CA SER A 134 4.95 -2.55 -2.26
C SER A 134 3.50 -2.06 -2.21
N GLY A 135 2.50 -2.96 -2.30
CA GLY A 135 1.08 -2.60 -2.39
C GLY A 135 0.61 -2.00 -3.73
N ILE A 136 1.52 -1.57 -4.62
CA ILE A 136 1.20 -1.08 -5.97
C ILE A 136 0.33 -2.06 -6.79
N PRO A 137 0.63 -3.38 -6.86
CA PRO A 137 -0.22 -4.30 -7.61
C PRO A 137 -1.63 -4.43 -7.03
N GLU A 138 -1.80 -4.39 -5.70
CA GLU A 138 -3.12 -4.45 -5.04
C GLU A 138 -3.98 -3.26 -5.46
N ILE A 139 -3.40 -2.04 -5.45
CA ILE A 139 -4.09 -0.82 -5.88
C ILE A 139 -4.46 -0.88 -7.36
N LYS A 140 -3.58 -1.42 -8.21
CA LYS A 140 -3.86 -1.59 -9.65
C LYS A 140 -5.03 -2.55 -9.88
N CYS A 141 -5.04 -3.70 -9.22
CA CYS A 141 -6.16 -4.64 -9.27
C CYS A 141 -7.46 -3.99 -8.78
N TYR A 142 -7.39 -3.25 -7.66
CA TYR A 142 -8.54 -2.53 -7.14
C TYR A 142 -9.10 -1.55 -8.17
N LEU A 143 -8.25 -0.74 -8.82
CA LEU A 143 -8.66 0.20 -9.87
C LEU A 143 -9.18 -0.47 -11.14
N ASN A 144 -8.73 -1.69 -11.45
CA ASN A 144 -9.28 -2.52 -12.53
C ASN A 144 -10.63 -3.16 -12.17
N GLY A 145 -11.17 -2.87 -10.99
CA GLY A 145 -12.45 -3.43 -10.53
C GLY A 145 -12.33 -4.84 -9.98
N ILE A 146 -11.15 -5.25 -9.52
CA ILE A 146 -10.91 -6.56 -8.92
C ILE A 146 -10.76 -6.40 -7.40
N ARG A 147 -11.63 -7.06 -6.63
CA ARG A 147 -11.58 -7.10 -5.17
C ARG A 147 -10.74 -8.28 -4.70
N ILE A 148 -9.61 -7.98 -4.06
CA ILE A 148 -8.72 -8.99 -3.49
C ILE A 148 -9.17 -9.28 -2.04
N PRO A 149 -9.37 -10.55 -1.65
CA PRO A 149 -9.67 -10.92 -0.26
C PRO A 149 -8.43 -10.70 0.62
N ARG A 150 -8.65 -10.32 1.89
CA ARG A 150 -7.59 -10.13 2.90
C ARG A 150 -7.50 -11.32 3.85
#